data_AF-A0A8H4A1X4-F1
#
_entry.id   AF-A0A8H4A1X4-F1
#
_cell.length_a   1.000
_cell.length_b   1.000
_cell.length_c   1.000
_cell.angle_alpha   90.00
_cell.angle_beta   90.00
_cell.angle_gamma   90.00
#
_symmetry.space_group_name_H-M   'P 1'
#
loop_
_entity.id
_entity.type
_entity.pdbx_description
1 polymer ?
#
loop_
_entity_poly.entity_id
_entity_poly.type
_entity_poly.pdbx_seq_one_letter_code
_entity_poly.pdbx_strand_id
1 'polypeptide(L)'
;MTDRAHPYPRWQETIHSYAFVPDTNMHSFRSLSTVFERPFLQRPQEFHVIHEPFVPIIHDNKHKDFEFLNRIPLPKSTDPITFVNHLSPILNEILAPHYYNEDKTHTLRAFVKDHAIHFLQVAEGTPLLSKEILSMFKHTFLIRNPEKSVKSFYKAMNATNEARDKSGVSMSGKIEISSWIIGLKQLRILYDLIKNAVGEEIALVDADDLVQKPEKILRKYCEMINVEFKKRNA
;
A
#
# COMPACT_ATOMS: atom_id res chain seq x y z
N MET A 1 0.24 -36.51 -21.69
CA MET A 1 -0.45 -35.87 -20.55
C MET A 1 0.63 -35.29 -19.65
N THR A 2 0.98 -34.02 -19.88
CA THR A 2 2.05 -33.34 -19.16
C THR A 2 1.42 -32.45 -18.11
N ASP A 3 1.69 -32.80 -16.85
CA ASP A 3 1.42 -31.98 -15.67
C ASP A 3 2.12 -30.63 -15.83
N ARG A 4 1.35 -29.57 -16.07
CA ARG A 4 1.85 -28.21 -15.95
C ARG A 4 1.73 -27.82 -14.48
N ALA A 5 2.87 -27.84 -13.79
CA ALA A 5 3.03 -27.28 -12.46
C ALA A 5 2.46 -25.85 -12.42
N HIS A 6 1.48 -25.61 -11.54
CA HIS A 6 0.99 -24.26 -11.25
C HIS A 6 2.13 -23.44 -10.63
N PRO A 7 2.42 -22.22 -11.12
CA PRO A 7 3.52 -21.40 -10.62
C PRO A 7 3.23 -20.71 -9.27
N TYR A 8 2.10 -21.01 -8.63
CA TYR A 8 1.70 -20.36 -7.38
C TYR A 8 1.56 -21.40 -6.26
N PRO A 9 2.18 -21.14 -5.07
CA PRO A 9 1.97 -21.97 -3.89
C PRO A 9 0.48 -22.13 -3.56
N ARG A 10 0.11 -23.26 -2.95
CA ARG A 10 -1.26 -23.56 -2.56
C ARG A 10 -1.64 -22.73 -1.31
N TRP A 11 -1.86 -21.42 -1.49
CA TRP A 11 -2.12 -20.42 -0.44
C TRP A 11 -3.38 -20.67 0.40
N GLN A 12 -4.29 -21.52 -0.08
CA GLN A 12 -5.59 -21.76 0.55
C GLN A 12 -5.50 -22.38 1.95
N GLU A 13 -4.42 -23.12 2.26
CA GLU A 13 -4.29 -23.87 3.52
C GLU A 13 -3.75 -23.00 4.68
N THR A 14 -3.17 -21.81 4.41
CA THR A 14 -2.54 -20.94 5.44
C THR A 14 -3.47 -19.84 5.97
N ILE A 15 -4.57 -19.53 5.28
CA ILE A 15 -5.41 -18.32 5.51
C ILE A 15 -6.54 -18.56 6.54
N HIS A 16 -6.62 -19.74 7.18
CA HIS A 16 -7.77 -20.13 8.01
C HIS A 16 -7.73 -19.64 9.47
N SER A 17 -6.82 -18.73 9.82
CA SER A 17 -6.89 -18.02 11.10
C SER A 17 -7.39 -16.58 10.87
N TYR A 18 -8.41 -16.17 11.61
CA TYR A 18 -8.89 -14.78 11.66
C TYR A 18 -7.79 -13.75 12.02
N ALA A 19 -6.61 -14.22 12.43
CA ALA A 19 -5.44 -13.42 12.79
C ALA A 19 -4.64 -12.91 11.58
N PHE A 20 -4.74 -13.55 10.40
CA PHE A 20 -3.92 -13.22 9.24
C PHE A 20 -4.78 -12.80 8.04
N VAL A 21 -5.33 -11.59 8.09
CA VAL A 21 -5.93 -10.91 6.94
C VAL A 21 -5.17 -9.60 6.71
N PRO A 22 -4.40 -9.47 5.62
CA PRO A 22 -3.69 -8.23 5.31
C PRO A 22 -4.67 -7.07 5.07
N ASP A 23 -4.34 -5.90 5.62
CA ASP A 23 -5.05 -4.65 5.39
C ASP A 23 -4.35 -3.87 4.25
N THR A 24 -5.12 -3.33 3.31
CA THR A 24 -4.60 -2.43 2.28
C THR A 24 -5.11 -1.01 2.50
N ASN A 25 -4.26 -0.01 2.29
CA ASN A 25 -4.60 1.41 2.25
C ASN A 25 -4.24 1.99 0.88
N MET A 26 -5.25 2.12 0.02
CA MET A 26 -5.16 2.66 -1.32
C MET A 26 -5.56 4.13 -1.35
N HIS A 27 -4.71 4.98 -1.95
CA HIS A 27 -4.96 6.42 -1.95
C HIS A 27 -4.43 7.16 -3.17
N SER A 28 -4.95 8.36 -3.39
CA SER A 28 -4.35 9.33 -4.32
C SER A 28 -3.12 10.00 -3.69
N PHE A 29 -2.30 10.69 -4.49
CA PHE A 29 -1.19 11.45 -3.91
C PHE A 29 -1.71 12.56 -2.98
N ARG A 30 -0.96 12.81 -1.91
CA ARG A 30 -1.22 13.92 -0.96
C ARG A 30 -2.57 13.83 -0.23
N SER A 31 -3.07 12.61 -0.02
CA SER A 31 -4.27 12.29 0.75
C SER A 31 -4.06 12.22 2.28
N LEU A 32 -2.84 12.47 2.78
CA LEU A 32 -2.44 12.24 4.19
C LEU A 32 -2.29 10.76 4.58
N SER A 33 -2.04 9.87 3.62
CA SER A 33 -1.86 8.44 3.91
C SER A 33 -0.69 8.10 4.83
N THR A 34 0.43 8.82 4.76
CA THR A 34 1.53 8.67 5.73
C THR A 34 1.11 9.07 7.14
N VAL A 35 0.18 10.02 7.30
CA VAL A 35 -0.37 10.36 8.63
C VAL A 35 -1.24 9.22 9.15
N PHE A 36 -2.05 8.62 8.26
CA PHE A 36 -2.88 7.47 8.57
C PHE A 36 -2.07 6.19 8.85
N GLU A 37 -0.89 6.03 8.25
CA GLU A 37 0.02 4.89 8.45
C GLU A 37 0.72 4.90 9.82
N ARG A 38 1.00 6.09 10.37
CA ARG A 38 1.79 6.24 11.62
C ARG A 38 1.28 5.44 12.82
N PRO A 39 -0.03 5.35 13.11
CA PRO A 39 -0.53 4.51 14.20
C PRO A 39 -0.14 3.03 14.09
N PHE A 40 -0.02 2.48 12.88
CA PHE A 40 0.38 1.09 12.65
C PHE A 40 1.88 0.90 12.91
N LEU A 41 2.70 1.85 12.45
CA LEU A 41 4.15 1.88 12.75
C LEU A 41 4.46 1.96 14.26
N GLN A 42 3.54 2.50 15.06
CA GLN A 42 3.68 2.59 16.52
C GLN A 42 3.30 1.29 17.25
N ARG A 43 2.82 0.27 16.52
CA ARG A 43 2.39 -1.03 17.07
C ARG A 43 3.12 -2.18 16.37
N PRO A 44 4.47 -2.25 16.43
CA PRO A 44 5.25 -3.30 15.76
C PRO A 44 5.01 -4.71 16.31
N GLN A 45 4.37 -4.81 17.49
CA GLN A 45 3.91 -6.07 18.07
C GLN A 45 2.62 -6.59 17.44
N GLU A 46 1.91 -5.78 16.66
CA GLU A 46 0.62 -6.15 16.09
C GLU A 46 0.61 -6.03 14.57
N PHE A 47 1.43 -5.13 14.01
CA PHE A 47 1.46 -4.85 12.59
C PHE A 47 2.86 -4.99 12.00
N HIS A 48 2.90 -5.62 10.82
CA HIS A 48 4.02 -5.55 9.88
C HIS A 48 3.66 -4.55 8.78
N VAL A 49 4.40 -3.43 8.67
CA VAL A 49 4.05 -2.34 7.74
C VAL A 49 4.88 -2.43 6.46
N ILE A 50 4.19 -2.57 5.34
CA ILE A 50 4.78 -2.64 3.99
C ILE A 50 4.46 -1.32 3.27
N HIS A 51 5.49 -0.51 3.04
CA HIS A 51 5.33 0.86 2.56
C HIS A 51 5.57 0.98 1.06
N GLU A 52 4.52 1.38 0.34
CA GLU A 52 4.53 1.66 -1.09
C GLU A 52 5.27 0.59 -1.94
N PRO A 53 4.96 -0.70 -1.76
CA PRO A 53 5.71 -1.78 -2.41
C PRO A 53 5.64 -1.75 -3.95
N PHE A 54 4.63 -1.10 -4.55
CA PHE A 54 4.48 -1.01 -6.00
C PHE A 54 5.23 0.17 -6.63
N VAL A 55 5.64 1.18 -5.84
CA VAL A 55 6.41 2.34 -6.32
C VAL A 55 7.72 1.92 -7.01
N PRO A 56 8.56 1.05 -6.42
CA PRO A 56 9.80 0.60 -7.05
C PRO A 56 9.58 -0.07 -8.41
N ILE A 57 8.54 -0.89 -8.58
CA ILE A 57 8.23 -1.55 -9.87
C ILE A 57 7.95 -0.52 -10.96
N ILE A 58 7.17 0.52 -10.64
CA ILE A 58 6.84 1.56 -11.62
C ILE A 58 8.07 2.36 -12.03
N HIS A 59 8.98 2.63 -11.09
CA HIS A 59 10.25 3.26 -11.42
C HIS A 59 11.14 2.36 -12.29
N ASP A 60 11.19 1.07 -11.98
CA ASP A 60 11.97 0.10 -12.74
C ASP A 60 11.51 0.01 -14.20
N ASN A 61 10.20 -0.18 -14.41
CA ASN A 61 9.60 -0.21 -15.75
C ASN A 61 9.86 1.07 -16.55
N LYS A 62 9.97 2.23 -15.89
CA LYS A 62 10.27 3.52 -16.54
C LYS A 62 11.74 3.68 -16.91
N HIS A 63 12.66 3.19 -16.08
CA HIS A 63 14.09 3.40 -16.25
C HIS A 63 14.83 2.21 -16.88
N LYS A 64 14.19 1.04 -16.97
CA LYS A 64 14.79 -0.23 -17.42
C LYS A 64 16.03 -0.62 -16.60
N ASP A 65 16.07 -0.22 -15.33
CA ASP A 65 17.22 -0.34 -14.43
C ASP A 65 17.09 -1.50 -13.43
N PHE A 66 16.56 -2.63 -13.91
CA PHE A 66 16.30 -3.84 -13.13
C PHE A 66 17.55 -4.34 -12.37
N GLU A 67 18.73 -4.15 -12.96
CA GLU A 67 20.03 -4.55 -12.41
C GLU A 67 20.43 -3.80 -11.13
N PHE A 68 20.07 -2.53 -10.99
CA PHE A 68 20.44 -1.74 -9.80
C PHE A 68 19.60 -2.15 -8.59
N LEU A 69 18.28 -2.28 -8.77
CA LEU A 69 17.37 -2.66 -7.67
C LEU A 69 17.59 -4.09 -7.20
N ASN A 70 18.00 -5.00 -8.09
CA ASN A 70 18.40 -6.37 -7.74
C ASN A 70 19.61 -6.44 -6.78
N ARG A 71 20.40 -5.36 -6.68
CA ARG A 71 21.55 -5.28 -5.79
C ARG A 71 21.19 -4.70 -4.42
N ILE A 72 19.99 -4.15 -4.27
CA ILE A 72 19.53 -3.65 -2.97
C ILE A 72 19.14 -4.86 -2.11
N PRO A 73 19.75 -5.04 -0.93
CA PRO A 73 19.37 -6.11 -0.02
C PRO A 73 17.88 -6.07 0.28
N LEU A 74 17.23 -7.23 0.28
CA LEU A 74 15.85 -7.32 0.75
C LEU A 74 15.76 -6.85 2.21
N PRO A 75 14.65 -6.21 2.59
CA PRO A 75 14.43 -5.80 3.98
C PRO A 75 14.49 -7.01 4.91
N LYS A 76 14.96 -6.78 6.13
CA LYS A 76 14.92 -7.77 7.21
C LYS A 76 13.58 -7.67 7.92
N SER A 77 13.10 -8.77 8.51
CA SER A 77 11.87 -8.76 9.31
C SER A 77 11.92 -7.82 10.53
N THR A 78 13.13 -7.41 10.93
CA THR A 78 13.36 -6.46 12.02
C THR A 78 13.31 -5.00 11.58
N ASP A 79 13.19 -4.73 10.28
CA ASP A 79 13.07 -3.36 9.78
C ASP A 79 11.69 -2.79 10.13
N PRO A 80 11.59 -1.54 10.60
CA PRO A 80 10.32 -0.93 10.97
C PRO A 80 9.40 -0.69 9.76
N ILE A 81 9.97 -0.75 8.54
CA ILE A 81 9.30 -0.57 7.26
C ILE A 81 9.96 -1.48 6.23
N THR A 82 9.16 -2.28 5.53
CA THR A 82 9.62 -3.13 4.43
C THR A 82 9.38 -2.45 3.07
N PHE A 83 10.44 -2.41 2.23
CA PHE A 83 10.37 -2.06 0.81
C PHE A 83 10.70 -3.28 -0.05
N VAL A 84 9.75 -3.76 -0.85
CA VAL A 84 9.99 -4.93 -1.72
C VAL A 84 10.09 -4.51 -3.17
N ASN A 85 11.02 -5.12 -3.90
CA ASN A 85 11.23 -4.93 -5.32
C ASN A 85 10.73 -6.20 -6.06
N HIS A 86 10.09 -6.03 -7.22
CA HIS A 86 9.47 -7.08 -8.07
C HIS A 86 8.12 -7.64 -7.61
N LEU A 87 7.28 -7.97 -8.60
CA LEU A 87 5.88 -8.36 -8.38
C LEU A 87 5.70 -9.65 -7.55
N SER A 88 6.38 -10.74 -7.93
CA SER A 88 6.23 -12.02 -7.21
C SER A 88 6.78 -11.95 -5.78
N PRO A 89 7.97 -11.37 -5.52
CA PRO A 89 8.43 -11.11 -4.15
C PRO A 89 7.50 -10.21 -3.35
N ILE A 90 6.89 -9.17 -3.93
CA ILE A 90 5.93 -8.30 -3.24
C ILE A 90 4.71 -9.10 -2.78
N LEU A 91 4.12 -9.89 -3.65
CA LEU A 91 2.97 -10.72 -3.29
C LEU A 91 3.33 -11.72 -2.19
N ASN A 92 4.50 -12.35 -2.31
CA ASN A 92 4.99 -13.27 -1.29
C ASN A 92 5.19 -12.54 0.05
N GLU A 93 5.76 -11.34 0.07
CA GLU A 93 5.92 -10.55 1.29
C GLU A 93 4.57 -10.18 1.90
N ILE A 94 3.64 -9.68 1.09
CA ILE A 94 2.32 -9.26 1.55
C ILE A 94 1.53 -10.43 2.15
N LEU A 95 1.65 -11.61 1.56
CA LEU A 95 0.88 -12.81 1.93
C LEU A 95 1.64 -13.74 2.88
N ALA A 96 2.93 -13.53 3.11
CA ALA A 96 3.71 -14.32 4.04
C ALA A 96 3.27 -14.04 5.48
N PRO A 97 3.21 -15.07 6.34
CA PRO A 97 3.01 -14.84 7.76
C PRO A 97 4.23 -14.11 8.33
N HIS A 98 3.95 -13.04 9.07
CA HIS A 98 4.95 -12.22 9.76
C HIS A 98 4.88 -12.47 11.25
N TYR A 99 6.01 -12.38 11.95
CA TYR A 99 6.10 -12.76 13.37
C TYR A 99 6.88 -11.73 14.17
N TYR A 100 6.36 -11.38 15.35
CA TYR A 100 7.08 -10.48 16.24
C TYR A 100 8.28 -11.19 16.85
N ASN A 101 9.48 -10.63 16.70
CA ASN A 101 10.73 -11.21 17.21
C ASN A 101 10.94 -12.70 16.86
N GLU A 102 10.55 -13.12 15.66
CA GLU A 102 10.65 -14.50 15.17
C GLU A 102 9.80 -15.54 15.96
N ASP A 103 8.92 -15.09 16.86
CA ASP A 103 8.00 -15.95 17.61
C ASP A 103 6.83 -16.39 16.72
N LYS A 104 6.86 -17.65 16.26
CA LYS A 104 5.82 -18.24 15.41
C LYS A 104 4.44 -18.32 16.05
N THR A 105 4.34 -18.14 17.38
CA THR A 105 3.06 -18.06 18.09
C THR A 105 2.47 -16.65 18.09
N HIS A 106 3.27 -15.64 17.72
CA HIS A 106 2.92 -14.23 17.70
C HIS A 106 2.88 -13.70 16.27
N THR A 107 1.82 -14.04 15.54
CA THR A 107 1.60 -13.58 14.16
C THR A 107 1.23 -12.10 14.12
N LEU A 108 1.92 -11.35 13.26
CA LEU A 108 1.65 -9.95 12.94
C LEU A 108 0.66 -9.85 11.79
N ARG A 109 -0.18 -8.80 11.83
CA ARG A 109 -1.03 -8.43 10.72
C ARG A 109 -0.26 -7.57 9.71
N ALA A 110 -0.24 -7.94 8.44
CA ALA A 110 0.35 -7.09 7.41
C ALA A 110 -0.54 -5.87 7.11
N PHE A 111 0.03 -4.67 7.13
CA PHE A 111 -0.60 -3.42 6.69
C PHE A 111 0.17 -2.87 5.49
N VAL A 112 -0.47 -2.86 4.33
CA VAL A 112 0.12 -2.42 3.06
C VAL A 112 -0.45 -1.07 2.67
N LYS A 113 0.41 -0.08 2.47
CA LYS A 113 -0.03 1.24 2.03
C LYS A 113 0.57 1.55 0.65
N ASP A 114 -0.26 1.92 -0.32
CA ASP A 114 0.21 2.30 -1.65
C ASP A 114 -0.73 3.28 -2.37
N HIS A 115 -0.24 3.85 -3.46
CA HIS A 115 -1.00 4.65 -4.39
C HIS A 115 -1.83 3.78 -5.32
N ALA A 116 -3.12 4.09 -5.44
CA ALA A 116 -4.04 3.33 -6.31
C ALA A 116 -3.60 3.31 -7.78
N ILE A 117 -2.94 4.38 -8.24
CA ILE A 117 -2.39 4.45 -9.60
C ILE A 117 -1.28 3.42 -9.82
N HIS A 118 -0.37 3.24 -8.86
CA HIS A 118 0.73 2.28 -9.01
C HIS A 118 0.21 0.85 -8.90
N PHE A 119 -0.72 0.58 -7.97
CA PHE A 119 -1.38 -0.72 -7.89
C PHE A 119 -2.05 -1.07 -9.22
N LEU A 120 -2.88 -0.19 -9.79
CA LEU A 120 -3.55 -0.45 -11.07
C LEU A 120 -2.57 -0.69 -12.22
N GLN A 121 -1.50 0.10 -12.30
CA GLN A 121 -0.46 -0.08 -13.33
C GLN A 121 0.27 -1.42 -13.22
N VAL A 122 0.50 -1.91 -12.01
CA VAL A 122 1.11 -3.23 -11.78
C VAL A 122 0.11 -4.36 -11.95
N ALA A 123 -1.15 -4.14 -11.58
CA ALA A 123 -2.18 -5.17 -11.54
C ALA A 123 -2.79 -5.47 -12.92
N GLU A 124 -2.72 -4.53 -13.87
CA GLU A 124 -3.24 -4.68 -15.22
C GLU A 124 -2.67 -5.94 -15.92
N GLY A 125 -3.56 -6.83 -16.36
CA GLY A 125 -3.19 -8.08 -17.03
C GLY A 125 -2.62 -9.16 -16.09
N THR A 126 -2.64 -8.96 -14.77
CA THR A 126 -2.13 -9.91 -13.78
C THR A 126 -3.25 -10.50 -12.91
N PRO A 127 -3.01 -11.62 -12.20
CA PRO A 127 -3.97 -12.18 -11.24
C PRO A 127 -4.27 -11.27 -10.03
N LEU A 128 -3.56 -10.14 -9.84
CA LEU A 128 -3.81 -9.22 -8.73
C LEU A 128 -5.23 -8.65 -8.69
N LEU A 129 -5.88 -8.53 -9.84
CA LEU A 129 -7.28 -8.09 -9.95
C LEU A 129 -8.28 -9.24 -9.87
N SER A 130 -7.83 -10.48 -9.67
CA SER A 130 -8.75 -11.60 -9.53
C SER A 130 -9.53 -11.47 -8.23
N LYS A 131 -10.80 -11.92 -8.26
CA LYS A 131 -11.62 -11.96 -7.07
C LYS A 131 -10.96 -12.79 -5.95
N GLU A 132 -10.27 -13.88 -6.29
CA GLU A 132 -9.59 -14.69 -5.28
C GLU A 132 -8.54 -13.87 -4.53
N ILE A 133 -7.66 -13.16 -5.25
CA ILE A 133 -6.60 -12.36 -4.64
C ILE A 133 -7.18 -11.16 -3.87
N LEU A 134 -8.11 -10.41 -4.47
CA LEU A 134 -8.71 -9.25 -3.81
C LEU A 134 -9.46 -9.65 -2.51
N SER A 135 -10.13 -10.80 -2.50
CA SER A 135 -10.86 -11.26 -1.30
C SER A 135 -9.94 -11.69 -0.14
N MET A 136 -8.62 -11.76 -0.35
CA MET A 136 -7.67 -12.06 0.72
C MET A 136 -7.38 -10.84 1.60
N PHE A 137 -7.85 -9.65 1.24
CA PHE A 137 -7.53 -8.40 1.90
C PHE A 137 -8.75 -7.74 2.53
N LYS A 138 -8.52 -7.01 3.62
CA LYS A 138 -9.40 -5.92 4.01
C LYS A 138 -8.97 -4.65 3.30
N HIS A 139 -9.89 -4.02 2.59
CA HIS A 139 -9.59 -2.87 1.75
C HIS A 139 -9.97 -1.55 2.40
N THR A 140 -9.04 -0.60 2.35
CA THR A 140 -9.22 0.76 2.83
C THR A 140 -8.90 1.75 1.74
N PHE A 141 -9.75 2.76 1.59
CA PHE A 141 -9.55 3.89 0.69
C PHE A 141 -9.49 5.18 1.49
N LEU A 142 -8.40 5.93 1.33
CA LEU A 142 -8.27 7.26 1.92
C LEU A 142 -8.62 8.33 0.89
N ILE A 143 -9.68 9.08 1.16
CA ILE A 143 -10.15 10.21 0.35
C ILE A 143 -9.82 11.54 1.01
N ARG A 144 -9.65 12.58 0.19
CA ARG A 144 -9.38 13.93 0.65
C ARG A 144 -10.01 14.91 -0.32
N ASN A 145 -10.44 16.07 0.18
CA ASN A 145 -10.88 17.18 -0.67
C ASN A 145 -9.85 17.42 -1.82
N PRO A 146 -10.28 17.27 -3.10
CA PRO A 146 -9.41 17.42 -4.26
C PRO A 146 -8.66 18.74 -4.32
N GLU A 147 -9.28 19.86 -3.90
CA GLU A 147 -8.62 21.17 -3.90
C GLU A 147 -7.37 21.15 -3.01
N LYS A 148 -7.47 20.52 -1.82
CA LYS A 148 -6.35 20.40 -0.87
C LYS A 148 -5.27 19.45 -1.37
N SER A 149 -5.66 18.26 -1.87
CA SER A 149 -4.69 17.26 -2.33
C SER A 149 -3.96 17.71 -3.59
N VAL A 150 -4.67 18.25 -4.58
CA VAL A 150 -4.10 18.78 -5.82
C VAL A 150 -3.17 19.96 -5.53
N LYS A 151 -3.59 20.96 -4.75
CA LYS A 151 -2.74 22.10 -4.40
C LYS A 151 -1.46 21.67 -3.67
N SER A 152 -1.56 20.69 -2.76
CA SER A 152 -0.41 20.10 -2.09
C SER A 152 0.51 19.35 -3.06
N PHE A 153 -0.06 18.67 -4.05
CA PHE A 153 0.70 17.93 -5.06
C PHE A 153 1.50 18.88 -5.95
N TYR A 154 0.87 19.93 -6.46
CA TYR A 154 1.55 20.97 -7.25
C TYR A 154 2.72 21.60 -6.50
N LYS A 155 2.52 21.96 -5.23
CA LYS A 155 3.60 22.51 -4.40
C LYS A 155 4.76 21.52 -4.24
N ALA A 156 4.48 20.26 -3.94
CA ALA A 156 5.49 19.23 -3.76
C ALA A 156 6.28 18.97 -5.07
N MET A 157 5.59 18.82 -6.19
CA MET A 157 6.23 18.57 -7.49
C MET A 157 7.06 19.76 -7.98
N ASN A 158 6.60 20.99 -7.77
CA ASN A 158 7.39 22.18 -8.09
C ASN A 158 8.65 22.25 -7.24
N ALA A 159 8.56 22.02 -5.93
CA ALA A 159 9.72 21.97 -5.06
C ALA A 159 10.70 20.85 -5.45
N THR A 160 10.21 19.68 -5.87
CA THR A 160 11.04 18.60 -6.39
C THR A 160 11.76 19.01 -7.68
N ASN A 161 11.05 19.64 -8.63
CA ASN A 161 11.67 20.14 -9.86
C ASN A 161 12.74 21.20 -9.55
N GLU A 162 12.47 22.15 -8.65
CA GLU A 162 13.46 23.15 -8.20
C GLU A 162 14.69 22.51 -7.56
N ALA A 163 14.50 21.47 -6.74
CA ALA A 163 15.61 20.75 -6.12
C ALA A 163 16.45 19.99 -7.16
N ARG A 164 15.82 19.42 -8.20
CA ARG A 164 16.51 18.76 -9.32
C ARG A 164 17.29 19.76 -10.17
N ASP A 165 16.69 20.91 -10.48
CA ASP A 165 17.36 21.98 -11.22
C ASP A 165 18.61 22.46 -10.47
N LYS A 166 18.55 22.53 -9.13
CA LYS A 166 19.69 22.90 -8.26
C LYS A 166 20.73 21.79 -8.09
N SER A 167 20.39 20.51 -8.26
CA SER A 167 21.34 19.42 -8.05
C SER A 167 22.36 19.27 -9.18
N GLY A 168 22.17 19.97 -10.30
CA GLY A 168 23.07 19.93 -11.46
C GLY A 168 23.09 18.58 -12.18
N VAL A 169 22.22 17.64 -11.79
CA VAL A 169 22.09 16.34 -12.46
C VAL A 169 21.21 16.51 -13.69
N SER A 170 21.78 16.27 -14.88
CA SER A 170 21.03 16.20 -16.13
C SER A 170 20.14 14.96 -16.15
N MET A 171 19.03 15.00 -15.43
CA MET A 171 17.97 14.00 -15.55
C MET A 171 16.98 14.44 -16.62
N SER A 172 16.47 13.49 -17.41
CA SER A 172 15.48 13.79 -18.45
C SER A 172 14.17 14.32 -17.86
N GLY A 173 13.77 15.52 -18.31
CA GLY A 173 12.42 16.09 -18.21
C GLY A 173 11.97 16.57 -16.82
N LYS A 174 11.29 17.73 -16.79
CA LYS A 174 10.49 18.15 -15.63
C LYS A 174 9.36 17.16 -15.41
N ILE A 175 8.97 16.93 -14.15
CA ILE A 175 7.78 16.14 -13.85
C ILE A 175 6.57 16.95 -14.33
N GLU A 176 5.94 16.50 -15.41
CA GLU A 176 4.71 17.10 -15.92
C GLU A 176 3.52 16.70 -15.03
N ILE A 177 2.85 17.70 -14.46
CA ILE A 177 1.72 17.49 -13.58
C ILE A 177 0.46 17.35 -14.43
N SER A 178 -0.04 16.12 -14.52
CA SER A 178 -1.27 15.79 -15.24
C SER A 178 -2.37 15.27 -14.29
N SER A 179 -3.61 15.27 -14.77
CA SER A 179 -4.72 14.63 -14.04
C SER A 179 -4.46 13.13 -13.79
N TRP A 180 -3.66 12.48 -14.65
CA TRP A 180 -3.31 11.07 -14.50
C TRP A 180 -2.45 10.85 -13.26
N ILE A 181 -1.33 11.58 -13.12
CA ILE A 181 -0.38 11.38 -12.01
C ILE A 181 -0.99 11.77 -10.65
N ILE A 182 -2.01 12.63 -10.62
CA ILE A 182 -2.73 12.97 -9.39
C ILE A 182 -3.48 11.74 -8.82
N GLY A 183 -3.96 10.83 -9.68
CA GLY A 183 -4.47 9.52 -9.25
C GLY A 183 -5.92 9.48 -8.75
N LEU A 184 -6.70 10.58 -8.84
CA LEU A 184 -8.08 10.61 -8.33
C LEU A 184 -9.03 9.68 -9.12
N LYS A 185 -8.88 9.64 -10.45
CA LYS A 185 -9.69 8.74 -11.31
C LYS A 185 -9.34 7.28 -11.04
N GLN A 186 -8.05 6.99 -10.91
CA GLN A 186 -7.50 5.66 -10.64
C GLN A 186 -7.96 5.14 -9.28
N LEU A 187 -7.99 6.01 -8.26
CA LEU A 187 -8.54 5.67 -6.95
C LEU A 187 -10.00 5.23 -7.05
N ARG A 188 -10.81 5.96 -7.83
CA ARG A 188 -12.23 5.62 -8.05
C ARG A 188 -12.40 4.31 -8.83
N ILE A 189 -11.63 4.12 -9.90
CA ILE A 189 -11.65 2.88 -10.70
C ILE A 189 -11.30 1.68 -9.81
N LEU A 190 -10.24 1.77 -9.02
CA LEU A 190 -9.83 0.69 -8.12
C LEU A 190 -10.91 0.41 -7.06
N TYR A 191 -11.53 1.44 -6.50
CA TYR A 191 -12.64 1.28 -5.57
C TYR A 191 -13.81 0.51 -6.20
N ASP A 192 -14.25 0.91 -7.38
CA ASP A 192 -15.37 0.24 -8.06
C ASP A 192 -15.02 -1.21 -8.44
N LEU A 193 -13.79 -1.47 -8.92
CA LEU A 193 -13.31 -2.82 -9.23
C LEU A 193 -13.34 -3.72 -7.99
N ILE A 194 -12.76 -3.25 -6.88
CA ILE A 194 -12.72 -4.02 -5.64
C ILE A 194 -14.14 -4.22 -5.12
N LYS A 195 -14.97 -3.17 -5.03
CA LYS A 195 -16.35 -3.26 -4.55
C LYS A 195 -17.22 -4.23 -5.37
N ASN A 196 -16.98 -4.33 -6.67
CA ASN A 196 -17.72 -5.28 -7.52
C ASN A 196 -17.17 -6.70 -7.41
N ALA A 197 -15.88 -6.86 -7.11
CA ALA A 197 -15.24 -8.16 -6.92
C ALA A 197 -15.52 -8.76 -5.54
N VAL A 198 -15.41 -7.93 -4.48
CA VAL A 198 -15.57 -8.31 -3.08
C VAL A 198 -16.93 -7.86 -2.58
N GLY A 199 -17.68 -8.76 -1.97
CA GLY A 199 -19.01 -8.46 -1.39
C GLY A 199 -18.94 -7.86 0.02
N GLU A 200 -17.76 -7.43 0.47
CA GLU A 200 -17.53 -6.95 1.83
C GLU A 200 -17.58 -5.43 1.92
N GLU A 201 -17.83 -4.93 3.14
CA GLU A 201 -17.76 -3.49 3.41
C GLU A 201 -16.30 -3.00 3.32
N ILE A 202 -16.09 -1.96 2.51
CA ILE A 202 -14.79 -1.33 2.30
C ILE A 202 -14.67 -0.12 3.23
N ALA A 203 -13.56 -0.02 3.96
CA ALA A 203 -13.28 1.13 4.80
C ALA A 203 -13.00 2.36 3.94
N LEU A 204 -13.81 3.41 4.09
CA LEU A 204 -13.60 4.70 3.42
C LEU A 204 -13.28 5.76 4.47
N VAL A 205 -12.04 6.25 4.47
CA VAL A 205 -11.56 7.22 5.45
C VAL A 205 -11.46 8.58 4.79
N ASP A 206 -12.17 9.57 5.34
CA ASP A 206 -11.97 10.97 4.95
C ASP A 206 -10.79 11.56 5.74
N ALA A 207 -9.79 12.06 5.01
CA ALA A 207 -8.58 12.61 5.58
C ALA A 207 -8.80 13.91 6.37
N ASP A 208 -9.80 14.73 6.00
CA ASP A 208 -10.14 15.93 6.74
C ASP A 208 -10.83 15.57 8.07
N ASP A 209 -11.68 14.54 8.08
CA ASP A 209 -12.26 14.01 9.32
C ASP A 209 -11.20 13.36 10.21
N LEU A 210 -10.27 12.60 9.63
CA LEU A 210 -9.14 12.00 10.37
C LEU A 210 -8.32 13.08 11.10
N VAL A 211 -8.08 14.22 10.46
CA VAL A 211 -7.35 15.34 11.08
C VAL A 211 -8.17 16.01 12.17
N GLN A 212 -9.47 16.23 11.94
CA GLN A 212 -10.33 16.94 12.90
C GLN A 212 -10.69 16.08 14.12
N LYS A 213 -10.91 14.78 13.93
CA LYS A 213 -11.43 13.86 14.95
C LYS A 213 -10.66 12.52 14.94
N PRO A 214 -9.32 12.53 15.12
CA PRO A 214 -8.47 11.35 14.91
C PRO A 214 -8.89 10.15 15.75
N GLU A 215 -9.19 10.36 17.04
CA GLU A 215 -9.61 9.26 17.92
C GLU A 215 -10.92 8.61 17.46
N LYS A 216 -11.91 9.42 17.07
CA LYS A 216 -13.21 8.91 16.60
C LYS A 216 -13.04 8.10 15.32
N ILE A 217 -12.27 8.63 14.37
CA ILE A 217 -12.07 8.02 13.06
C ILE A 217 -11.23 6.74 13.17
N LEU A 218 -10.13 6.76 13.91
CA LEU A 218 -9.29 5.57 14.11
C LEU A 218 -10.02 4.48 14.91
N ARG A 219 -10.84 4.84 15.91
CA ARG A 219 -11.66 3.87 16.63
C ARG A 219 -12.65 3.19 15.69
N LYS A 220 -13.36 3.96 14.86
CA LYS A 220 -14.30 3.40 13.88
C LYS A 220 -13.59 2.53 12.84
N TYR A 221 -12.42 2.97 12.38
CA TYR A 221 -11.59 2.20 11.46
C TYR A 221 -11.17 0.85 12.05
N CYS A 222 -10.66 0.85 13.29
CA CYS A 222 -10.29 -0.36 14.02
C CYS A 222 -11.46 -1.36 14.11
N GLU A 223 -12.69 -0.89 14.36
CA GLU A 223 -13.89 -1.74 14.33
C GLU A 223 -14.09 -2.41 12.96
N MET A 224 -13.94 -1.66 11.85
CA MET A 224 -14.15 -2.17 10.49
C MET A 224 -13.14 -3.25 10.09
N ILE A 225 -11.89 -3.11 10.54
CA ILE A 225 -10.83 -4.09 10.25
C ILE A 225 -10.70 -5.18 11.33
N ASN A 226 -11.59 -5.19 12.32
CA ASN A 226 -11.57 -6.11 13.45
C ASN A 226 -10.24 -6.11 14.22
N VAL A 227 -9.80 -4.90 14.62
CA VAL A 227 -8.63 -4.67 15.45
C VAL A 227 -9.05 -3.91 16.71
N GLU A 228 -8.44 -4.22 17.85
CA GLU A 228 -8.66 -3.47 19.08
C GLU A 228 -8.09 -2.05 18.97
N PHE A 229 -8.94 -1.05 19.25
CA PHE A 229 -8.51 0.34 19.39
C PHE A 229 -7.79 0.55 20.73
N LYS A 230 -6.50 0.82 20.67
CA LYS A 230 -5.66 1.13 21.84
C LYS A 230 -5.28 2.60 21.83
N LYS A 231 -5.75 3.36 22.82
CA LYS A 231 -5.32 4.74 23.01
C LYS A 231 -3.89 4.73 23.55
N ARG A 232 -3.01 5.53 22.96
CA ARG A 232 -1.66 5.72 23.51
C ARG A 232 -1.80 6.44 24.85
N ASN A 233 -1.32 5.82 25.92
CA ASN A 233 -1.19 6.51 27.20
C ASN A 233 -0.18 7.65 27.00
N ALA A 234 -0.57 8.86 27.40
CA ALA A 234 0.24 10.06 27.32
C ALA A 234 1.45 9.97 28.25
#